data_AF-M3XSU8-F1
#
_entry.id   AF-M3XSU8-F1
#
_cell.length_a   1.000
_cell.length_b   1.000
_cell.length_c   1.000
_cell.angle_alpha   90.00
_cell.angle_beta   90.00
_cell.angle_gamma   90.00
#
_symmetry.space_group_name_H-M   'P 1'
#
loop_
_entity.id
_entity.type
_entity.pdbx_description
1 polymer ?
#
loop_
_entity_poly.entity_id
_entity_poly.type
_entity_poly.pdbx_seq_one_letter_code
_entity_poly.pdbx_strand_id
1 'polypeptide(L)'
;MSVITSTPVPQMQLHTIFTELHIQVCSKAPAQQQYSSQNLAEIVHCFIALARSYPKELMKFFLSQMETSKEAIRVGTLTLIRAVVSADEPRMNIRTICLAIRVVKNTLSDTRFKVRMAILRIIGQLALSGYQDRIKGWGLKYVSVQLTLSTYKLVSGPDRQTMVQLVLGSSFQSLREE
;
A
#
# COMPACT_ATOMS: atom_id res chain seq x y z
N MET A 1 -21.67 -26.65 6.85
CA MET A 1 -20.65 -27.36 7.64
C MET A 1 -19.30 -27.03 7.02
N SER A 2 -18.43 -26.32 7.73
CA SER A 2 -17.04 -26.11 7.27
C SER A 2 -16.20 -27.29 7.71
N VAL A 3 -15.56 -27.97 6.75
CA VAL A 3 -14.61 -29.04 7.04
C VAL A 3 -13.39 -28.41 7.71
N ILE A 4 -13.24 -28.61 9.03
CA ILE A 4 -12.02 -28.25 9.75
C ILE A 4 -11.05 -29.40 9.54
N THR A 5 -10.30 -29.41 8.43
CA THR A 5 -9.16 -30.32 8.31
C THR A 5 -8.06 -29.77 9.21
N SER A 6 -7.81 -30.43 10.34
CA SER A 6 -6.76 -30.11 11.32
C SER A 6 -5.34 -30.39 10.83
N THR A 7 -5.14 -30.57 9.52
CA THR A 7 -3.84 -30.78 8.89
C THR A 7 -3.27 -29.44 8.41
N PRO A 8 -2.11 -29.01 8.93
CA PRO A 8 -1.47 -27.79 8.43
C PRO A 8 -1.09 -27.97 6.95
N VAL A 9 -1.29 -26.92 6.16
CA VAL A 9 -0.92 -26.89 4.74
C VAL A 9 0.60 -27.08 4.64
N PRO A 10 1.10 -27.98 3.77
CA PRO A 10 2.53 -28.16 3.57
C PRO A 10 3.20 -26.85 3.14
N GLN A 11 4.32 -26.50 3.77
CA GLN A 11 5.02 -25.23 3.52
C GLN A 11 5.36 -25.01 2.03
N MET A 12 5.63 -26.09 1.29
CA MET A 12 5.93 -26.03 -0.15
C MET A 12 4.76 -25.51 -1.00
N GLN A 13 3.51 -25.70 -0.54
CA GLN A 13 2.31 -25.28 -1.28
C GLN A 13 1.87 -23.85 -0.91
N LEU A 14 2.33 -23.31 0.23
CA LEU A 14 1.91 -21.99 0.70
C LEU A 14 2.21 -20.89 -0.31
N HIS A 15 3.38 -20.91 -0.94
CA HIS A 15 3.75 -19.88 -1.92
C HIS A 15 2.83 -19.89 -3.15
N THR A 16 2.48 -21.08 -3.64
CA THR A 16 1.55 -21.26 -4.76
C THR A 16 0.16 -20.74 -4.39
N ILE A 17 -0.34 -21.10 -3.20
CA ILE A 17 -1.63 -20.63 -2.69
C ILE A 17 -1.66 -19.11 -2.57
N PHE A 18 -0.62 -18.51 -1.97
CA PHE A 18 -0.52 -17.06 -1.85
C PHE A 18 -0.53 -16.37 -3.20
N THR A 19 0.26 -16.87 -4.16
CA THR A 19 0.39 -16.28 -5.49
C THR A 19 -0.93 -16.32 -6.25
N GLU A 20 -1.58 -17.48 -6.28
CA GLU A 20 -2.81 -17.67 -7.05
C GLU A 20 -3.97 -16.81 -6.50
N LEU A 21 -4.14 -16.78 -5.18
CA LEU A 21 -5.14 -15.93 -4.54
C LEU A 21 -4.81 -14.44 -4.70
N HIS A 22 -3.53 -14.08 -4.64
CA HIS A 22 -3.09 -12.68 -4.72
C HIS A 22 -3.32 -12.08 -6.11
N ILE A 23 -3.10 -12.85 -7.18
CA ILE A 23 -3.38 -12.42 -8.56
C ILE A 23 -4.85 -12.04 -8.72
N GLN A 24 -5.76 -12.80 -8.11
CA GLN A 24 -7.20 -12.53 -8.18
C GLN A 24 -7.59 -11.23 -7.48
N VAL A 25 -6.90 -10.86 -6.39
CA VAL A 25 -7.11 -9.57 -5.69
C VAL A 25 -6.51 -8.40 -6.46
N CYS A 26 -5.35 -8.60 -7.09
CA CYS A 26 -4.61 -7.53 -7.74
C CYS A 26 -5.06 -7.25 -9.18
N SER A 27 -5.78 -8.18 -9.80
CA SER A 27 -6.35 -8.03 -11.13
C SER A 27 -7.68 -7.28 -11.04
N LYS A 28 -7.89 -6.30 -11.91
CA LYS A 28 -9.25 -5.74 -12.09
C LYS A 28 -10.08 -6.80 -12.79
N ALA A 29 -11.10 -7.33 -12.12
CA ALA A 29 -12.04 -8.24 -12.76
C ALA A 29 -12.65 -7.54 -14.00
N PRO A 30 -12.74 -8.21 -15.17
CA PRO A 30 -13.51 -7.69 -16.28
C PRO A 30 -14.97 -7.53 -15.83
N ALA A 31 -15.61 -6.43 -16.24
CA ALA A 31 -16.92 -5.98 -15.77
C ALA A 31 -18.10 -6.97 -16.01
N GLN A 32 -17.83 -8.15 -16.57
CA GLN A 32 -18.83 -9.18 -16.91
C GLN A 32 -19.04 -10.25 -15.82
N GLN A 33 -18.25 -10.27 -14.74
CA GLN A 33 -18.42 -11.27 -13.68
C GLN A 33 -19.34 -10.76 -12.56
N GLN A 34 -20.61 -11.19 -12.62
CA GLN A 34 -21.68 -10.86 -11.67
C GLN A 34 -21.40 -11.25 -10.20
N TYR A 35 -20.43 -12.14 -9.97
CA TYR A 35 -20.00 -12.60 -8.64
C TYR A 35 -18.61 -12.09 -8.22
N SER A 36 -17.99 -11.21 -9.00
CA SER A 36 -16.60 -10.77 -8.78
C SER A 36 -16.37 -10.11 -7.41
N SER A 37 -17.37 -9.40 -6.88
CA SER A 37 -17.28 -8.73 -5.57
C SER A 37 -17.38 -9.71 -4.40
N GLN A 38 -18.26 -10.71 -4.48
CA GLN A 38 -18.40 -11.76 -3.46
C GLN A 38 -17.16 -12.64 -3.43
N ASN A 39 -16.65 -13.03 -4.60
CA ASN A 39 -15.40 -13.79 -4.71
C ASN A 39 -14.23 -13.02 -4.09
N LEU A 40 -14.15 -11.70 -4.32
CA LEU A 40 -13.12 -10.87 -3.72
C LEU A 40 -13.23 -10.81 -2.20
N ALA A 41 -14.44 -10.72 -1.64
CA ALA A 41 -14.66 -10.74 -0.20
C ALA A 41 -14.19 -12.06 0.42
N GLU A 42 -14.54 -13.19 -0.20
CA GLU A 42 -14.09 -14.52 0.24
C GLU A 42 -12.57 -14.66 0.16
N ILE A 43 -11.93 -14.18 -0.91
CA ILE A 43 -10.46 -14.22 -1.03
C ILE A 43 -9.81 -13.38 0.07
N VAL A 44 -10.37 -12.22 0.42
CA VAL A 44 -9.90 -11.41 1.55
C VAL A 44 -10.04 -12.19 2.85
N HIS A 45 -11.15 -12.87 3.08
CA HIS A 45 -11.33 -13.75 4.25
C HIS A 45 -10.30 -14.90 4.27
N CYS A 46 -9.98 -15.50 3.12
CA CYS A 46 -8.90 -16.49 3.01
C CYS A 46 -7.57 -15.89 3.46
N PHE A 47 -7.22 -14.67 3.03
CA PHE A 47 -5.99 -14.01 3.46
C PHE A 47 -5.97 -13.70 4.96
N ILE A 48 -7.12 -13.33 5.55
CA ILE A 48 -7.22 -13.15 7.01
C ILE A 48 -6.97 -14.49 7.73
N ALA A 49 -7.55 -15.58 7.25
CA ALA A 49 -7.30 -16.92 7.81
C ALA A 49 -5.82 -17.33 7.65
N LEU A 50 -5.22 -17.10 6.49
CA LEU A 50 -3.80 -17.36 6.24
C LEU A 50 -2.90 -16.48 7.11
N ALA A 51 -3.26 -15.24 7.39
CA ALA A 51 -2.51 -14.36 8.29
C ALA A 51 -2.57 -14.83 9.76
N ARG A 52 -3.63 -15.53 10.15
CA ARG A 52 -3.74 -16.15 11.48
C ARG A 52 -2.89 -17.42 11.57
N SER A 53 -2.87 -18.24 10.53
CA SER A 53 -2.17 -19.53 10.53
C SER A 53 -0.67 -19.43 10.17
N TYR A 54 -0.31 -18.61 9.20
CA TYR A 54 1.05 -18.50 8.63
C TYR A 54 1.52 -17.04 8.53
N PRO A 55 1.53 -16.27 9.64
CA PRO A 55 1.82 -14.84 9.61
C PRO A 55 3.22 -14.51 9.10
N LYS A 56 4.23 -15.35 9.37
CA LYS A 56 5.62 -15.05 8.98
C LYS A 56 5.80 -15.22 7.47
N GLU A 57 5.30 -16.33 6.94
CA GLU A 57 5.37 -16.73 5.53
C GLU A 57 4.58 -15.74 4.68
N LEU A 58 3.36 -15.40 5.11
CA LEU A 58 2.52 -14.45 4.39
C LEU A 58 3.13 -13.04 4.37
N MET A 59 3.69 -12.57 5.48
CA MET A 59 4.31 -11.23 5.52
C MET A 59 5.62 -11.18 4.73
N LYS A 60 6.38 -12.28 4.64
CA LYS A 60 7.52 -12.41 3.72
C LYS A 60 7.06 -12.32 2.26
N PHE A 61 5.99 -13.02 1.90
CA PHE A 61 5.40 -12.93 0.57
C PHE A 61 4.92 -11.51 0.25
N PHE A 62 4.21 -10.84 1.16
CA PHE A 62 3.80 -9.44 0.94
C PHE A 62 5.00 -8.51 0.79
N LEU A 63 6.06 -8.69 1.58
CA LEU A 63 7.27 -7.89 1.41
C LEU A 63 7.88 -8.06 0.02
N SER A 64 7.99 -9.29 -0.50
CA SER A 64 8.52 -9.50 -1.86
C SER A 64 7.65 -8.86 -2.93
N GLN A 65 6.31 -8.92 -2.79
CA GLN A 65 5.39 -8.22 -3.70
C GLN A 65 5.55 -6.69 -3.64
N MET A 66 5.95 -6.14 -2.50
CA MET A 66 6.21 -4.70 -2.35
C MET A 66 7.55 -4.26 -2.90
N GLU A 67 8.50 -5.17 -3.17
CA GLU A 67 9.83 -4.84 -3.70
C GLU A 67 9.87 -4.89 -5.23
N THR A 68 9.29 -5.93 -5.84
CA THR A 68 9.50 -6.23 -7.26
C THR A 68 8.29 -5.94 -8.16
N SER A 69 7.10 -5.71 -7.59
CA SER A 69 5.86 -5.68 -8.38
C SER A 69 5.43 -4.28 -8.84
N LYS A 70 4.56 -4.26 -9.86
CA LYS A 70 3.94 -3.05 -10.44
C LYS A 70 2.98 -2.35 -9.46
N GLU A 71 2.64 -1.09 -9.72
CA GLU A 71 1.77 -0.26 -8.85
C GLU A 71 0.48 -0.96 -8.44
N ALA A 72 -0.23 -1.61 -9.38
CA ALA A 72 -1.49 -2.30 -9.11
C ALA A 72 -1.35 -3.44 -8.08
N ILE A 73 -0.29 -4.26 -8.24
CA ILE A 73 0.01 -5.38 -7.34
C ILE A 73 0.37 -4.89 -5.93
N ARG A 74 1.14 -3.80 -5.84
CA ARG A 74 1.48 -3.16 -4.56
C ARG A 74 0.22 -2.64 -3.85
N VAL A 75 -0.69 -2.01 -4.58
CA VAL A 75 -1.97 -1.52 -4.05
C VAL A 75 -2.85 -2.68 -3.56
N GLY A 76 -2.94 -3.77 -4.32
CA GLY A 76 -3.66 -4.98 -3.90
C GLY A 76 -3.07 -5.58 -2.62
N THR A 77 -1.74 -5.67 -2.54
CA THR A 77 -1.03 -6.13 -1.34
C THR A 77 -1.33 -5.26 -0.12
N LEU A 78 -1.26 -3.93 -0.26
CA LEU A 78 -1.60 -2.99 0.81
C LEU A 78 -3.08 -3.09 1.22
N THR A 79 -3.97 -3.38 0.28
CA THR A 79 -5.39 -3.60 0.56
C THR A 79 -5.59 -4.84 1.46
N LEU A 80 -4.88 -5.94 1.18
CA LEU A 80 -4.89 -7.13 2.02
C LEU A 80 -4.28 -6.87 3.41
N ILE A 81 -3.18 -6.12 3.48
CA ILE A 81 -2.59 -5.70 4.76
C ILE A 81 -3.60 -4.90 5.59
N ARG A 82 -4.33 -3.97 4.96
CA ARG A 82 -5.40 -3.22 5.65
C ARG A 82 -6.46 -4.16 6.21
N ALA A 83 -6.92 -5.14 5.42
CA ALA A 83 -7.91 -6.12 5.87
C ALA A 83 -7.41 -6.95 7.06
N VAL A 84 -6.14 -7.36 7.06
CA VAL A 84 -5.50 -8.06 8.20
C VAL A 84 -5.48 -7.19 9.46
N VAL A 85 -5.21 -5.89 9.31
CA VAL A 85 -5.22 -4.92 10.43
C VAL A 85 -6.64 -4.67 10.96
N SER A 86 -7.63 -4.65 10.06
CA SER A 86 -9.05 -4.46 10.36
C SER A 86 -9.77 -5.71 10.90
N ALA A 87 -9.10 -6.84 11.02
CA ALA A 87 -9.75 -8.09 11.40
C ALA A 87 -10.08 -8.10 12.91
N ASP A 88 -11.35 -7.86 13.22
CA ASP A 88 -11.84 -7.67 14.60
C ASP A 88 -12.22 -8.99 15.31
N GLU A 89 -12.73 -10.00 14.60
CA GLU A 89 -13.16 -11.27 15.22
C GLU A 89 -12.67 -12.52 14.45
N PRO A 90 -11.98 -13.47 15.12
CA PRO A 90 -11.18 -13.23 16.32
C PRO A 90 -10.10 -12.17 16.06
N ARG A 91 -9.88 -11.28 17.03
CA ARG A 91 -8.92 -10.18 16.90
C ARG A 91 -7.56 -10.69 16.45
N MET A 92 -6.98 -10.04 15.44
CA MET A 92 -5.68 -10.43 14.91
C MET A 92 -4.58 -10.38 15.98
N ASN A 93 -3.73 -11.41 16.04
CA ASN A 93 -2.61 -11.48 16.98
C ASN A 93 -1.68 -10.26 16.83
N ILE A 94 -1.30 -9.62 17.94
CA ILE A 94 -0.40 -8.48 17.97
C ILE A 94 0.93 -8.75 17.23
N ARG A 95 1.43 -10.00 17.25
CA ARG A 95 2.63 -10.38 16.49
C ARG A 95 2.42 -10.26 14.98
N THR A 96 1.27 -10.70 14.48
CA THR A 96 0.89 -10.56 13.06
C THR A 96 0.75 -9.09 12.67
N ILE A 97 0.11 -8.28 13.53
CA ILE A 97 0.00 -6.83 13.32
C ILE A 97 1.39 -6.17 13.27
N CYS A 98 2.32 -6.53 14.16
CA CYS A 98 3.68 -5.99 14.14
C CYS A 98 4.43 -6.36 12.85
N LEU A 99 4.25 -7.58 12.33
CA LEU A 99 4.84 -7.98 11.05
C LEU A 99 4.25 -7.20 9.88
N ALA A 100 2.93 -7.00 9.87
CA ALA A 100 2.25 -6.18 8.86
C ALA A 100 2.75 -4.72 8.87
N ILE A 101 2.87 -4.12 10.05
CA ILE A 101 3.46 -2.78 10.23
C ILE A 101 4.87 -2.73 9.64
N ARG A 102 5.71 -3.75 9.82
CA ARG A 102 7.05 -3.77 9.21
C ARG A 102 7.02 -3.71 7.69
N VAL A 103 6.11 -4.44 7.05
CA VAL A 103 5.93 -4.39 5.59
C VAL A 103 5.54 -2.98 5.16
N VAL A 104 4.54 -2.37 5.82
CA VAL A 104 4.09 -1.01 5.49
C VAL A 104 5.21 0.01 5.69
N LYS A 105 5.98 -0.09 6.78
CA LYS A 105 7.12 0.79 7.08
C LYS A 105 8.14 0.83 5.94
N ASN A 106 8.45 -0.33 5.35
CA ASN A 106 9.39 -0.45 4.23
C ASN A 106 8.86 0.17 2.93
N THR A 107 7.58 0.52 2.87
CA THR A 107 6.91 1.02 1.66
C THR A 107 6.56 2.50 1.73
N LEU A 108 6.82 3.17 2.86
CA LEU A 108 6.52 4.58 3.08
C LEU A 108 7.22 5.52 2.08
N SER A 109 8.33 5.09 1.46
CA SER A 109 9.08 5.83 0.45
C SER A 109 8.54 5.64 -0.98
N ASP A 110 7.46 4.87 -1.17
CA ASP A 110 6.89 4.64 -2.50
C ASP A 110 6.36 5.96 -3.10
N THR A 111 6.81 6.26 -4.32
CA THR A 111 6.51 7.51 -5.02
C THR A 111 5.21 7.47 -5.82
N ARG A 112 4.62 6.28 -6.02
CA ARG A 112 3.45 6.11 -6.88
C ARG A 112 2.17 6.50 -6.14
N PHE A 113 1.30 7.27 -6.81
CA PHE A 113 0.16 7.92 -6.17
C PHE A 113 -0.86 6.95 -5.55
N LYS A 114 -1.17 5.83 -6.23
CA LYS A 114 -2.17 4.89 -5.69
C LYS A 114 -1.64 4.11 -4.50
N VAL A 115 -0.36 3.74 -4.53
CA VAL A 115 0.33 3.08 -3.40
C VAL A 115 0.31 4.01 -2.20
N ARG A 116 0.65 5.27 -2.42
CA ARG A 116 0.57 6.37 -1.46
C ARG A 116 -0.81 6.49 -0.79
N MET A 117 -1.88 6.52 -1.59
CA MET A 117 -3.24 6.54 -1.04
C MET A 117 -3.58 5.29 -0.24
N ALA A 118 -3.11 4.11 -0.65
CA ALA A 118 -3.31 2.88 0.10
C ALA A 118 -2.56 2.89 1.45
N ILE A 119 -1.33 3.42 1.50
CA ILE A 119 -0.56 3.61 2.75
C ILE A 119 -1.32 4.50 3.73
N LEU A 120 -1.84 5.65 3.27
CA LEU A 120 -2.62 6.56 4.11
C LEU A 120 -3.84 5.86 4.73
N ARG A 121 -4.55 5.05 3.94
CA ARG A 121 -5.71 4.28 4.43
C ARG A 121 -5.30 3.28 5.52
N ILE A 122 -4.13 2.66 5.42
CA ILE A 122 -3.59 1.77 6.46
C ILE A 122 -3.21 2.56 7.71
N ILE A 123 -2.54 3.71 7.57
CA ILE A 123 -2.19 4.58 8.71
C ILE A 123 -3.46 4.95 9.49
N GLY A 124 -4.51 5.40 8.78
CA GLY A 124 -5.81 5.69 9.38
C GLY A 124 -6.42 4.46 10.08
N GLN A 125 -6.38 3.29 9.43
CA GLN A 125 -6.88 2.06 10.02
C GLN A 125 -6.11 1.64 11.29
N LEU A 126 -4.78 1.75 11.29
CA LEU A 126 -3.95 1.44 12.44
C LEU A 126 -4.25 2.38 13.61
N ALA A 127 -4.51 3.66 13.34
CA ALA A 127 -4.94 4.60 14.37
C ALA A 127 -6.31 4.22 14.95
N LEU A 128 -7.30 3.94 14.09
CA LEU A 128 -8.64 3.50 14.50
C LEU A 128 -8.62 2.19 15.31
N SER A 129 -7.71 1.28 14.99
CA SER A 129 -7.57 -0.03 15.66
C SER A 129 -6.73 0.04 16.96
N GLY A 130 -6.32 1.25 17.39
CA GLY A 130 -5.56 1.48 18.62
C GLY A 130 -4.05 1.22 18.52
N TYR A 131 -3.48 1.12 17.32
CA TYR A 131 -2.04 0.86 17.10
C TYR A 131 -1.21 2.13 16.85
N GLN A 132 -1.74 3.31 17.19
CA GLN A 132 -1.09 4.61 16.99
C GLN A 132 0.33 4.69 17.58
N ASP A 133 0.58 4.04 18.73
CA ASP A 133 1.92 4.04 19.35
C ASP A 133 2.98 3.35 18.50
N ARG A 134 2.58 2.43 17.62
CA ARG A 134 3.49 1.68 16.74
C ARG A 134 3.84 2.43 15.47
N ILE A 135 3.10 3.48 15.14
CA ILE A 135 3.25 4.29 13.92
C ILE A 135 3.59 5.76 14.21
N LYS A 136 4.09 6.07 15.41
CA LYS A 136 4.51 7.44 15.76
C LYS A 136 5.47 8.00 14.72
N GLY A 137 5.21 9.24 14.30
CA GLY A 137 6.00 9.96 13.30
C GLY A 137 5.78 9.53 11.85
N TRP A 138 5.03 8.45 11.57
CA TRP A 138 4.80 8.02 10.18
C TRP A 138 3.98 9.03 9.39
N GLY A 139 2.89 9.54 9.97
CA GLY A 139 2.05 10.54 9.30
C GLY A 139 2.84 11.78 8.89
N LEU A 140 3.64 12.34 9.80
CA LEU A 140 4.52 13.48 9.52
C LEU A 140 5.59 13.16 8.48
N LYS A 141 6.30 12.04 8.63
CA LYS A 141 7.31 11.59 7.66
C LYS A 141 6.70 11.42 6.27
N TYR A 142 5.52 10.83 6.22
CA TYR A 142 4.83 10.56 4.98
C TYR A 142 4.35 11.86 4.32
N VAL A 143 3.69 12.76 5.06
CA VAL A 143 3.30 14.10 4.57
C VAL A 143 4.52 14.89 4.08
N SER A 144 5.64 14.86 4.82
CA SER A 144 6.90 15.50 4.40
C SER A 144 7.39 14.97 3.05
N VAL A 145 7.43 13.65 2.86
CA VAL A 145 7.78 13.03 1.57
C VAL A 145 6.81 13.44 0.45
N GLN A 146 5.50 13.51 0.74
CA GLN A 146 4.50 13.97 -0.22
C GLN A 146 4.74 15.42 -0.67
N LEU A 147 5.09 16.30 0.28
CA LEU A 147 5.41 17.69 0.00
C LEU A 147 6.67 17.80 -0.85
N THR A 148 7.77 17.15 -0.46
CA THR A 148 9.02 17.13 -1.24
C THR A 148 8.79 16.67 -2.68
N LEU A 149 8.03 15.58 -2.89
CA LEU A 149 7.73 15.07 -4.22
C LEU A 149 6.83 16.02 -5.03
N SER A 150 5.88 16.69 -4.38
CA SER A 150 5.01 17.67 -5.04
C SER A 150 5.80 18.91 -5.46
N THR A 151 6.67 19.43 -4.59
CA THR A 151 7.57 20.55 -4.91
C THR A 151 8.55 20.19 -6.02
N TYR A 152 9.11 18.96 -6.00
CA TYR A 152 9.99 18.50 -7.08
C TYR A 152 9.26 18.50 -8.42
N LYS A 153 8.04 17.96 -8.51
CA LYS A 153 7.25 17.99 -9.75
C LYS A 153 6.98 19.40 -10.27
N LEU A 154 6.80 20.38 -9.38
CA LEU A 154 6.62 21.79 -9.74
C LEU A 154 7.92 22.44 -10.24
N VAL A 155 9.07 22.09 -9.62
CA VAL A 155 10.39 22.65 -9.95
C VAL A 155 11.05 21.94 -11.16
N SER A 156 10.71 20.67 -11.42
CA SER A 156 11.33 19.82 -12.44
C SER A 156 10.39 19.47 -13.61
N GLY A 157 9.20 20.06 -13.70
CA GLY A 157 8.29 19.89 -14.83
C GLY A 157 8.87 20.47 -16.13
N PRO A 158 8.39 20.05 -17.32
CA PRO A 158 8.91 20.48 -18.63
C PRO A 158 8.69 21.97 -18.97
N ASP A 159 8.31 22.81 -18.01
CA ASP A 159 8.08 24.24 -18.19
C ASP A 159 9.33 25.08 -17.86
N ARG A 160 10.50 24.60 -18.30
CA ARG A 160 11.75 25.39 -18.22
C ARG A 160 11.79 26.56 -19.21
N GLN A 161 10.86 26.65 -20.16
CA GLN A 161 10.81 27.80 -21.07
C GLN A 161 9.98 28.98 -20.53
N THR A 162 9.02 28.76 -19.62
CA THR A 162 8.04 29.81 -19.28
C THR A 162 8.39 30.58 -18.00
N MET A 163 9.15 29.98 -17.07
CA MET A 163 9.48 30.64 -15.81
C MET A 163 10.78 31.45 -15.82
N VAL A 164 11.70 31.18 -16.76
CA VAL A 164 12.93 32.00 -16.93
C VAL A 164 12.62 33.32 -17.63
N GLN A 165 11.59 33.36 -18.48
CA GLN A 165 11.15 34.58 -19.16
C GLN A 165 10.43 35.58 -18.23
N LEU A 166 9.77 35.09 -17.16
CA LEU A 166 9.10 35.94 -16.18
C LEU A 166 10.02 36.51 -15.09
N VAL A 167 11.17 35.88 -14.84
CA VAL A 167 12.12 36.35 -13.81
C VAL A 167 13.26 37.20 -14.40
N LEU A 168 13.62 37.01 -15.67
CA LEU A 168 14.67 37.83 -16.33
C LEU A 168 14.13 38.87 -17.34
N GLY A 169 12.85 38.81 -17.72
CA GLY A 169 12.22 39.78 -18.64
C GLY A 169 11.84 41.12 -18.00
N SER A 170 11.84 41.21 -16.67
CA SER A 170 11.39 42.40 -15.92
C SER A 170 12.55 43.27 -15.41
N SER A 171 13.81 42.98 -15.76
CA SER A 171 14.99 43.75 -15.30
C SER A 171 15.72 44.56 -16.39
N PHE A 172 15.23 44.65 -17.63
CA PHE A 172 15.91 45.41 -18.70
C PHE A 172 15.07 46.49 -19.39
N GLN A 173 13.96 46.93 -18.80
CA GLN A 173 13.11 47.98 -19.39
C GLN A 173 13.01 49.26 -18.53
N SER A 174 13.91 49.44 -17.54
CA SER A 174 13.93 50.62 -16.66
C SER A 174 15.21 51.47 -16.74
N LEU A 175 16.08 51.27 -17.73
CA LEU A 175 17.29 52.11 -17.93
C LEU A 175 17.56 52.38 -19.42
N ARG A 176 16.59 52.98 -20.11
CA ARG A 176 16.83 53.77 -21.33
C ARG A 176 15.67 54.75 -21.60
N GLU A 177 15.41 55.61 -20.64
CA GLU A 177 14.84 56.93 -20.88
C GLU A 177 15.62 57.90 -19.99
N GLU A 178 16.78 58.33 -20.49
CA GLU A 178 17.32 59.70 -20.40
C GLU A 178 18.21 59.92 -21.63
#